data_AF-A0A7R9M493-F1
#
_entry.id   AF-A0A7R9M493-F1
#
_cell.length_a   1.000
_cell.length_b   1.000
_cell.length_c   1.000
_cell.angle_alpha   90.00
_cell.angle_beta   90.00
_cell.angle_gamma   90.00
#
_symmetry.space_group_name_H-M   'P 1'
#
loop_
_entity.id
_entity.type
_entity.pdbx_description
1 polymer ?
#
loop_
_entity_poly.entity_id
_entity_poly.type
_entity_poly.pdbx_seq_one_letter_code
_entity_poly.pdbx_strand_id
1 'polypeptide(L)'
;MGIDSVSRLNFDRHFPITSALVAKLGFHTMYGFNKVGDNTFPNLTPQLTGQYVHDIWDETRMKGVPLDYFPFIWKEYKQRGYLTLYMEDGPSYNTFNWRRVGFDKPPTDYYLRPYFQSINDNTGRKYFAYHFMSRLTHEDLNAPGYLDPIIAKLVTRLYTQNLLDNTVLVLFSDHGIRFGSIRETLSGKYEDRLPAMHIYLPPRMRTPNMSINEHRLTTHFDIHATLKHIIEGRPNSTLKYGQSLLDEVPESRSCQSVPILAHFCACQSSTPVADLSHVRQISEFVVRELNTLLSDSVAICHRLALDTTESAFEQRFNDKFMRFVDCDNDRKDCAKYVTFGRKTRATYRHYLVTVRVSPSRALFEATVGVDSDTGDMQVMVCICLVPGVRPVVPDGYDISIEAALGGNGAAGGNGGDATNGDGGNGGNGGNGGNGDHRVNDDYFDNQLWRVEDLNETNNNHNFLALKVASIVYYRRSTFTDSVAALLHEAATTPSRKPPARPQYGRLLS
;
A
#
# COMPACT_ATOMS: atom_id res chain seq x y z
N MET A 1 -8.86 6.80 14.12
CA MET A 1 -10.12 7.18 13.48
C MET A 1 -10.58 6.02 12.61
N GLY A 2 -11.64 5.36 13.02
CA GLY A 2 -12.25 4.23 12.33
C GLY A 2 -13.41 4.66 11.46
N ILE A 3 -13.54 4.03 10.30
CA ILE A 3 -14.70 4.09 9.41
C ILE A 3 -15.15 2.65 9.21
N ASP A 4 -16.35 2.33 9.66
CA ASP A 4 -16.90 0.98 9.64
C ASP A 4 -17.09 0.47 8.21
N SER A 5 -16.83 -0.82 8.00
CA SER A 5 -17.19 -1.54 6.77
C SER A 5 -16.48 -1.06 5.49
N VAL A 6 -15.28 -0.49 5.62
CA VAL A 6 -14.48 0.02 4.49
C VAL A 6 -13.26 -0.88 4.26
N SER A 7 -13.31 -1.68 3.20
CA SER A 7 -12.15 -2.44 2.72
C SER A 7 -11.07 -1.48 2.18
N ARG A 8 -9.82 -1.93 2.08
CA ARG A 8 -8.75 -1.15 1.44
C ARG A 8 -9.12 -0.75 0.00
N LEU A 9 -9.63 -1.70 -0.79
CA LEU A 9 -10.02 -1.42 -2.18
C LEU A 9 -11.26 -0.52 -2.26
N ASN A 10 -12.19 -0.62 -1.30
CA ASN A 10 -13.31 0.29 -1.20
C ASN A 10 -12.82 1.71 -0.85
N PHE A 11 -11.85 1.83 0.05
CA PHE A 11 -11.20 3.10 0.38
C PHE A 11 -10.55 3.73 -0.86
N ASP A 12 -9.76 2.96 -1.61
CA ASP A 12 -9.10 3.43 -2.83
C ASP A 12 -10.11 3.96 -3.88
N ARG A 13 -11.28 3.30 -4.01
CA ARG A 13 -12.34 3.71 -4.95
C ARG A 13 -13.17 4.91 -4.47
N HIS A 14 -13.52 4.96 -3.18
CA HIS A 14 -14.47 5.94 -2.66
C HIS A 14 -13.81 7.13 -1.96
N PHE A 15 -12.51 7.03 -1.64
CA PHE A 15 -11.73 8.11 -1.04
C PHE A 15 -10.58 8.56 -1.94
N PRO A 16 -10.80 8.92 -3.22
CA PRO A 16 -9.70 9.27 -4.12
C PRO A 16 -8.89 10.48 -3.61
N ILE A 17 -9.53 11.49 -3.01
CA ILE A 17 -8.84 12.67 -2.48
C ILE A 17 -8.00 12.28 -1.26
N THR A 18 -8.60 11.55 -0.31
CA THR A 18 -7.90 11.11 0.90
C THR A 18 -6.81 10.10 0.59
N SER A 19 -7.04 9.16 -0.34
CA SER A 19 -6.06 8.14 -0.76
C SER A 19 -4.81 8.80 -1.37
N ALA A 20 -5.00 9.76 -2.29
CA ALA A 20 -3.89 10.55 -2.83
C ALA A 20 -3.16 11.36 -1.74
N LEU A 21 -3.91 11.92 -0.78
CA LEU A 21 -3.34 12.67 0.33
C LEU A 21 -2.51 11.78 1.28
N VAL A 22 -3.02 10.63 1.71
CA VAL A 22 -2.29 9.73 2.62
C VAL A 22 -1.01 9.20 1.97
N ALA A 23 -1.05 8.87 0.67
CA ALA A 23 0.13 8.49 -0.09
C ALA A 23 1.16 9.62 -0.12
N LYS A 24 0.73 10.85 -0.43
CA LYS A 24 1.60 12.03 -0.49
C LYS A 24 2.22 12.40 0.86
N LEU A 25 1.49 12.21 1.96
CA LEU A 25 1.94 12.55 3.31
C LEU A 25 2.84 11.48 3.96
N GLY A 26 3.05 10.33 3.29
CA GLY A 26 3.89 9.26 3.80
C GLY A 26 3.22 8.44 4.91
N PHE A 27 1.91 8.22 4.81
CA PHE A 27 1.24 7.20 5.62
C PHE A 27 1.70 5.81 5.17
N HIS A 28 1.89 4.92 6.14
CA HIS A 28 2.10 3.50 5.89
C HIS A 28 0.75 2.83 5.66
N THR A 29 0.52 2.37 4.44
CA THR A 29 -0.69 1.61 4.09
C THR A 29 -0.43 0.13 4.29
N MET A 30 -1.16 -0.49 5.21
CA MET A 30 -0.96 -1.89 5.55
C MET A 30 -1.71 -2.79 4.56
N TYR A 31 -1.11 -3.07 3.40
CA TYR A 31 -1.68 -3.88 2.32
C TYR A 31 -2.00 -5.31 2.74
N GLY A 32 -1.22 -5.87 3.67
CA GLY A 32 -1.43 -7.22 4.24
C GLY A 32 -2.33 -7.25 5.49
N PHE A 33 -3.02 -6.17 5.82
CA PHE A 33 -3.85 -6.10 7.02
C PHE A 33 -5.13 -6.94 6.88
N ASN A 34 -5.32 -7.89 7.78
CA ASN A 34 -6.40 -8.87 7.73
C ASN A 34 -7.25 -8.80 9.01
N LYS A 35 -8.57 -8.86 8.85
CA LYS A 35 -9.52 -8.94 9.97
C LYS A 35 -9.37 -10.27 10.74
N VAL A 36 -9.86 -10.33 11.97
CA VAL A 36 -9.78 -11.54 12.83
C VAL A 36 -11.15 -12.07 13.24
N GLY A 37 -12.21 -11.29 13.03
CA GLY A 37 -13.58 -11.67 13.33
C GLY A 37 -14.56 -11.23 12.25
N ASP A 38 -15.83 -11.59 12.42
CA ASP A 38 -16.83 -11.32 11.38
C ASP A 38 -17.24 -9.84 11.37
N ASN A 39 -17.79 -9.34 12.48
CA ASN A 39 -18.32 -7.99 12.65
C ASN A 39 -17.38 -7.09 13.47
N THR A 40 -17.86 -5.93 13.87
CA THR A 40 -17.09 -4.88 14.57
C THR A 40 -16.50 -5.33 15.90
N PHE A 41 -17.31 -5.93 16.78
CA PHE A 41 -16.88 -6.29 18.13
C PHE A 41 -15.64 -7.21 18.18
N PRO A 42 -15.55 -8.34 17.46
CA PRO A 42 -14.39 -9.22 17.47
C PRO A 42 -13.18 -8.69 16.71
N ASN A 43 -13.31 -7.64 15.90
CA ASN A 43 -12.17 -6.97 15.27
C ASN A 43 -11.63 -5.83 16.15
N LEU A 44 -12.51 -5.06 16.79
CA LEU A 44 -12.10 -3.95 17.66
C LEU A 44 -11.69 -4.37 19.06
N THR A 45 -12.24 -5.46 19.60
CA THR A 45 -11.79 -6.02 20.88
C THR A 45 -10.28 -6.30 20.89
N PRO A 46 -9.70 -7.04 19.93
CA PRO A 46 -8.26 -7.28 19.93
C PRO A 46 -7.44 -6.02 19.65
N GLN A 47 -7.93 -5.06 18.87
CA GLN A 47 -7.27 -3.77 18.68
C GLN A 47 -7.18 -2.96 19.97
N LEU A 48 -8.26 -2.97 20.76
CA LEU A 48 -8.39 -2.12 21.92
C LEU A 48 -7.97 -2.80 23.23
N THR A 49 -7.88 -4.13 23.28
CA THR A 49 -7.55 -4.87 24.52
C THR A 49 -6.36 -5.81 24.37
N GLY A 50 -5.94 -6.12 23.14
CA GLY A 50 -4.93 -7.13 22.88
C GLY A 50 -5.40 -8.55 23.15
N GLN A 51 -6.66 -8.73 23.52
CA GLN A 51 -7.26 -10.02 23.86
C GLN A 51 -8.16 -10.51 22.73
N TYR A 52 -8.18 -11.83 22.56
CA TYR A 52 -9.18 -12.45 21.72
C TYR A 52 -10.52 -12.47 22.47
N VAL A 53 -11.63 -12.24 21.78
CA VAL A 53 -12.98 -12.19 22.41
C VAL A 53 -13.24 -13.44 23.28
N HIS A 54 -12.92 -14.63 22.78
CA HIS A 54 -13.10 -15.90 23.50
C HIS A 54 -12.36 -15.98 24.85
N ASP A 55 -11.31 -15.19 25.07
CA ASP A 55 -10.55 -15.20 26.31
C ASP A 55 -11.22 -14.37 27.41
N ILE A 56 -12.00 -13.36 27.02
CA ILE A 56 -12.50 -12.33 27.95
C ILE A 56 -14.02 -12.13 27.90
N TRP A 57 -14.71 -12.79 26.96
CA TRP A 57 -16.16 -12.67 26.78
C TRP A 57 -16.82 -14.02 26.52
N ASP A 58 -17.75 -14.38 27.40
CA ASP A 58 -18.68 -15.48 27.21
C ASP A 58 -20.10 -14.93 27.10
N GLU A 59 -20.69 -14.99 25.90
CA GLU A 59 -22.04 -14.48 25.62
C GLU A 59 -23.09 -15.01 26.61
N THR A 60 -22.95 -16.28 27.02
CA THR A 60 -23.95 -16.95 27.84
C THR A 60 -23.95 -16.46 29.28
N ARG A 61 -22.81 -15.93 29.74
CA ARG A 61 -22.60 -15.46 31.12
C ARG A 61 -22.56 -13.95 31.24
N MET A 62 -22.11 -13.26 30.20
CA MET A 62 -21.83 -11.82 30.24
C MET A 62 -22.99 -10.96 29.67
N LYS A 63 -24.12 -11.58 29.34
CA LYS A 63 -25.33 -10.84 28.95
C LYS A 63 -25.79 -9.94 30.10
N GLY A 64 -25.77 -8.62 29.87
CA GLY A 64 -26.14 -7.63 30.87
C GLY A 64 -24.98 -7.15 31.76
N VAL A 65 -23.75 -7.65 31.55
CA VAL A 65 -22.57 -7.19 32.29
C VAL A 65 -21.94 -5.99 31.55
N PRO A 66 -21.68 -4.86 32.23
CA PRO A 66 -21.00 -3.70 31.63
C PRO A 66 -19.59 -4.04 31.16
N LEU A 67 -19.10 -3.43 30.08
CA LEU A 67 -17.76 -3.70 29.55
C LEU A 67 -16.62 -3.04 30.36
N ASP A 68 -16.94 -2.38 31.47
CA ASP A 68 -16.02 -1.68 32.36
C ASP A 68 -14.86 -2.55 32.90
N TYR A 69 -14.95 -3.88 32.87
CA TYR A 69 -13.87 -4.79 33.29
C TYR A 69 -12.86 -5.12 32.18
N PHE A 70 -13.16 -4.80 30.90
CA PHE A 70 -12.26 -5.08 29.79
C PHE A 70 -10.96 -4.27 29.94
N PRO A 71 -9.79 -4.85 29.61
CA PRO A 71 -8.51 -4.16 29.72
C PRO A 71 -8.28 -3.26 28.50
N PHE A 72 -9.14 -2.28 28.29
CA PHE A 72 -9.02 -1.34 27.18
C PHE A 72 -7.74 -0.50 27.29
N ILE A 73 -7.04 -0.35 26.17
CA ILE A 73 -5.76 0.34 26.05
C ILE A 73 -5.84 1.80 26.51
N TRP A 74 -6.98 2.47 26.32
CA TRP A 74 -7.18 3.83 26.82
C TRP A 74 -7.06 3.94 28.35
N LYS A 75 -7.31 2.85 29.10
CA LYS A 75 -7.09 2.83 30.55
C LYS A 75 -5.60 2.91 30.89
N GLU A 76 -4.76 2.21 30.13
CA GLU A 76 -3.30 2.29 30.28
C GLU A 76 -2.79 3.69 29.90
N TYR A 77 -3.32 4.27 28.82
CA TYR A 77 -3.03 5.67 28.45
C TYR A 77 -3.47 6.65 29.56
N LYS A 78 -4.67 6.49 30.12
CA LYS A 78 -5.18 7.32 31.22
C LYS A 78 -4.29 7.23 32.46
N GLN A 79 -3.83 6.03 32.83
CA GLN A 79 -2.90 5.83 33.94
C GLN A 79 -1.55 6.53 33.72
N ARG A 80 -1.13 6.70 32.47
CA ARG A 80 0.08 7.44 32.08
C ARG A 80 -0.16 8.95 31.85
N GLY A 81 -1.31 9.47 32.30
CA GLY A 81 -1.63 10.89 32.28
C GLY A 81 -2.16 11.44 30.95
N TYR A 82 -2.55 10.57 30.01
CA TYR A 82 -3.22 11.01 28.79
C TYR A 82 -4.68 11.34 29.08
N LEU A 83 -5.18 12.42 28.47
CA LEU A 83 -6.61 12.65 28.36
C LEU A 83 -7.20 11.66 27.36
N THR A 84 -8.33 11.05 27.69
CA THR A 84 -8.95 10.02 26.85
C THR A 84 -10.24 10.53 26.22
N LEU A 85 -10.49 10.16 24.96
CA LEU A 85 -11.72 10.45 24.21
C LEU A 85 -12.23 9.20 23.50
N TYR A 86 -13.54 8.98 23.60
CA TYR A 86 -14.30 7.96 22.91
C TYR A 86 -15.51 8.61 22.25
N MET A 87 -15.74 8.26 20.99
CA MET A 87 -16.69 8.98 20.15
C MET A 87 -17.23 8.09 19.05
N GLU A 88 -18.55 8.08 18.93
CA GLU A 88 -19.28 7.32 17.92
C GLU A 88 -20.54 8.07 17.47
N ASP A 89 -21.03 7.75 16.27
CA ASP A 89 -22.12 8.45 15.59
C ASP A 89 -23.46 7.66 15.54
N GLY A 90 -23.49 6.41 16.05
CA GLY A 90 -24.66 5.53 16.09
C GLY A 90 -25.19 5.22 17.51
N PRO A 91 -26.03 6.06 18.14
CA PRO A 91 -26.37 5.91 19.56
C PRO A 91 -27.02 4.58 19.98
N SER A 92 -27.66 3.83 19.07
CA SER A 92 -28.35 2.57 19.36
C SER A 92 -27.73 1.31 18.72
N TYR A 93 -26.71 1.46 17.87
CA TYR A 93 -26.07 0.35 17.11
C TYR A 93 -24.56 0.55 16.94
N ASN A 94 -23.91 1.22 17.87
CA ASN A 94 -22.46 1.42 17.85
C ASN A 94 -21.66 0.20 18.34
N THR A 95 -20.33 0.32 18.33
CA THR A 95 -19.35 -0.74 18.63
C THR A 95 -19.65 -1.52 19.91
N PHE A 96 -20.07 -0.84 20.98
CA PHE A 96 -20.22 -1.43 22.31
C PHE A 96 -21.66 -1.44 22.83
N ASN A 97 -22.62 -0.88 22.08
CA ASN A 97 -24.04 -0.83 22.43
C ASN A 97 -24.92 -1.69 21.52
N TRP A 98 -24.47 -2.14 20.34
CA TRP A 98 -25.27 -3.07 19.53
C TRP A 98 -25.47 -4.40 20.27
N ARG A 99 -26.73 -4.66 20.68
CA ARG A 99 -27.12 -5.87 21.45
C ARG A 99 -26.40 -6.03 22.79
N ARG A 100 -25.85 -4.94 23.34
CA ARG A 100 -25.10 -4.86 24.61
C ARG A 100 -25.58 -3.65 25.41
N VAL A 101 -25.30 -3.65 26.71
CA VAL A 101 -25.68 -2.52 27.59
C VAL A 101 -24.81 -1.28 27.36
N GLY A 102 -23.59 -1.45 26.82
CA GLY A 102 -22.60 -0.38 26.69
C GLY A 102 -21.78 -0.20 27.97
N PHE A 103 -21.55 1.04 28.36
CA PHE A 103 -20.77 1.43 29.54
C PHE A 103 -21.69 1.98 30.64
N ASP A 104 -21.45 1.59 31.90
CA ASP A 104 -22.18 2.10 33.07
C ASP A 104 -21.67 3.48 33.50
N LYS A 105 -20.36 3.72 33.38
CA LYS A 105 -19.72 5.02 33.58
C LYS A 105 -19.25 5.61 32.25
N PRO A 106 -19.17 6.95 32.11
CA PRO A 106 -18.61 7.57 30.92
C PRO A 106 -17.24 6.96 30.59
N PRO A 107 -17.04 6.35 29.41
CA PRO A 107 -15.80 5.63 29.11
C PRO A 107 -14.60 6.57 28.98
N THR A 108 -14.84 7.87 28.74
CA THR A 108 -13.81 8.90 28.47
C THR A 108 -14.21 10.30 28.90
N ASP A 109 -13.25 11.23 28.87
CA ASP A 109 -13.34 12.55 29.53
C ASP A 109 -14.00 13.66 28.68
N TYR A 110 -14.11 13.52 27.34
CA TYR A 110 -14.63 14.55 26.40
C TYR A 110 -15.50 13.99 25.25
N TYR A 111 -16.06 14.85 24.38
CA TYR A 111 -16.77 14.52 23.11
C TYR A 111 -16.30 15.43 21.93
N LEU A 112 -16.80 15.20 20.70
CA LEU A 112 -16.27 15.69 19.40
C LEU A 112 -15.84 17.16 19.34
N ARG A 113 -16.64 18.09 19.87
CA ARG A 113 -16.31 19.53 19.83
C ARG A 113 -15.27 19.91 20.90
N PRO A 114 -15.43 19.56 22.18
CA PRO A 114 -14.36 19.72 23.16
C PRO A 114 -13.04 19.06 22.76
N TYR A 115 -13.06 17.94 22.03
CA TYR A 115 -11.86 17.30 21.50
C TYR A 115 -11.08 18.19 20.54
N PHE A 116 -11.74 18.68 19.49
CA PHE A 116 -11.10 19.58 18.52
C PHE A 116 -10.65 20.90 19.16
N GLN A 117 -11.39 21.39 20.16
CA GLN A 117 -10.95 22.54 20.95
C GLN A 117 -9.69 22.18 21.77
N SER A 118 -9.67 21.03 22.45
CA SER A 118 -8.53 20.61 23.27
C SER A 118 -7.24 20.34 22.49
N ILE A 119 -7.34 19.86 21.24
CA ILE A 119 -6.20 19.72 20.33
C ILE A 119 -5.67 21.10 19.94
N ASN A 120 -6.57 22.02 19.59
CA ASN A 120 -6.21 23.36 19.14
C ASN A 120 -5.65 24.23 20.28
N ASP A 121 -6.05 23.97 21.53
CA ASP A 121 -5.65 24.75 22.69
C ASP A 121 -4.21 24.46 23.15
N ASN A 122 -3.48 23.55 22.48
CA ASN A 122 -2.06 23.25 22.66
C ASN A 122 -1.60 23.24 24.14
N THR A 123 -2.40 22.61 25.00
CA THR A 123 -2.26 22.70 26.47
C THR A 123 -1.01 21.97 27.02
N GLY A 124 -0.15 21.44 26.14
CA GLY A 124 0.98 20.58 26.49
C GLY A 124 0.59 19.18 26.98
N ARG A 125 -0.71 18.85 26.99
CA ARG A 125 -1.22 17.56 27.45
C ARG A 125 -1.13 16.51 26.35
N LYS A 126 -0.99 15.25 26.77
CA LYS A 126 -1.03 14.08 25.86
C LYS A 126 -2.47 13.58 25.77
N TYR A 127 -2.86 13.08 24.60
CA TYR A 127 -4.22 12.63 24.34
C TYR A 127 -4.24 11.25 23.67
N PHE A 128 -5.23 10.43 24.04
CA PHE A 128 -5.62 9.24 23.29
C PHE A 128 -7.07 9.41 22.84
N ALA A 129 -7.27 9.43 21.52
CA ALA A 129 -8.57 9.67 20.94
C ALA A 129 -9.00 8.52 20.04
N TYR A 130 -10.11 7.90 20.42
CA TYR A 130 -10.78 6.87 19.66
C TYR A 130 -12.07 7.44 19.07
N HIS A 131 -12.19 7.35 17.74
CA HIS A 131 -13.37 7.74 16.98
C HIS A 131 -13.73 6.60 16.05
N PHE A 132 -15.01 6.26 15.97
CA PHE A 132 -15.51 5.24 15.07
C PHE A 132 -16.83 5.71 14.42
N MET A 133 -16.85 5.77 13.09
CA MET A 133 -18.03 6.18 12.31
C MET A 133 -18.66 4.96 11.65
N SER A 134 -19.94 4.71 11.90
CA SER A 134 -20.67 3.59 11.28
C SER A 134 -21.94 4.01 10.55
N ARG A 135 -22.57 5.11 10.97
CA ARG A 135 -23.91 5.48 10.52
C ARG A 135 -24.06 5.59 9.01
N LEU A 136 -23.05 6.12 8.33
CA LEU A 136 -23.10 6.36 6.89
C LEU A 136 -22.66 5.14 6.07
N THR A 137 -21.76 4.31 6.60
CA THR A 137 -20.99 3.35 5.80
C THR A 137 -21.36 1.89 6.04
N HIS A 138 -21.90 1.57 7.22
CA HIS A 138 -22.02 0.18 7.69
C HIS A 138 -22.74 -0.76 6.71
N GLU A 139 -23.81 -0.31 6.05
CA GLU A 139 -24.62 -1.15 5.15
C GLU A 139 -24.56 -0.75 3.67
N ASP A 140 -23.77 0.27 3.33
CA ASP A 140 -23.77 0.86 1.99
C ASP A 140 -22.35 0.88 1.42
N LEU A 141 -22.18 0.19 0.27
CA LEU A 141 -20.90 0.06 -0.40
C LEU A 141 -20.35 1.40 -0.94
N ASN A 142 -21.24 2.34 -1.28
CA ASN A 142 -20.90 3.57 -2.01
C ASN A 142 -20.96 4.83 -1.13
N ALA A 143 -21.78 4.81 -0.08
CA ALA A 143 -21.89 5.92 0.87
C ALA A 143 -20.57 6.35 1.56
N PRO A 144 -19.52 5.51 1.73
CA PRO A 144 -18.24 5.98 2.24
C PRO A 144 -17.67 7.17 1.44
N GLY A 145 -17.98 7.29 0.16
CA GLY A 145 -17.50 8.40 -0.67
C GLY A 145 -17.95 9.79 -0.23
N TYR A 146 -19.07 9.91 0.50
CA TYR A 146 -19.48 11.20 1.06
C TYR A 146 -18.54 11.70 2.17
N LEU A 147 -17.74 10.81 2.78
CA LEU A 147 -16.76 11.17 3.80
C LEU A 147 -15.44 11.67 3.20
N ASP A 148 -15.12 11.36 1.94
CA ASP A 148 -13.82 11.67 1.34
C ASP A 148 -13.38 13.15 1.50
N PRO A 149 -14.14 14.15 1.05
CA PRO A 149 -13.73 15.55 1.21
C PRO A 149 -13.65 15.99 2.68
N ILE A 150 -14.39 15.33 3.58
CA ILE A 150 -14.41 15.65 5.02
C ILE A 150 -13.12 15.14 5.68
N ILE A 151 -12.76 13.87 5.42
CA ILE A 151 -11.55 13.25 5.96
C ILE A 151 -10.30 13.92 5.35
N ALA A 152 -10.26 14.13 4.04
CA ALA A 152 -9.16 14.83 3.38
C ALA A 152 -8.93 16.24 3.99
N LYS A 153 -10.01 17.00 4.23
CA LYS A 153 -9.93 18.33 4.85
C LYS A 153 -9.42 18.26 6.28
N LEU A 154 -9.84 17.27 7.06
CA LEU A 154 -9.35 17.05 8.42
C LEU A 154 -7.86 16.73 8.41
N VAL A 155 -7.42 15.73 7.64
CA VAL A 155 -6.01 15.32 7.55
C VAL A 155 -5.13 16.49 7.06
N THR A 156 -5.61 17.23 6.06
CA THR A 156 -4.93 18.44 5.58
C THR A 156 -4.74 19.47 6.69
N ARG A 157 -5.78 19.73 7.51
CA ARG A 157 -5.66 20.66 8.64
C ARG A 157 -4.67 20.19 9.69
N LEU A 158 -4.75 18.91 10.08
CA LEU A 158 -3.81 18.32 11.03
C LEU A 158 -2.36 18.46 10.55
N TYR A 159 -2.12 18.22 9.26
CA TYR A 159 -0.80 18.35 8.66
C TYR A 159 -0.32 19.81 8.57
N THR A 160 -1.10 20.70 7.94
CA THR A 160 -0.73 22.12 7.71
C THR A 160 -0.58 22.94 9.00
N GLN A 161 -1.18 22.49 10.11
CA GLN A 161 -1.03 23.11 11.43
C GLN A 161 0.07 22.46 12.28
N ASN A 162 0.88 21.56 11.70
CA ASN A 162 1.94 20.81 12.38
C ASN A 162 1.45 19.97 13.57
N LEU A 163 0.16 19.64 13.61
CA LEU A 163 -0.42 18.81 14.68
C LEU A 163 0.00 17.34 14.53
N LEU A 164 0.42 16.93 13.33
CA LEU A 164 0.95 15.59 13.08
C LEU A 164 2.40 15.40 13.53
N ASP A 165 3.15 16.46 13.87
CA ASP A 165 4.57 16.36 14.24
C ASP A 165 4.81 15.59 15.55
N ASN A 166 3.77 15.48 16.38
CA ASN A 166 3.79 14.75 17.64
C ASN A 166 2.56 13.84 17.81
N THR A 167 1.89 13.49 16.71
CA THR A 167 0.67 12.68 16.72
C THR A 167 0.84 11.45 15.84
N VAL A 168 0.62 10.27 16.41
CA VAL A 168 0.35 9.06 15.62
C VAL A 168 -1.11 9.10 15.18
N LEU A 169 -1.35 9.06 13.88
CA LEU A 169 -2.71 9.04 13.33
C LEU A 169 -2.94 7.71 12.62
N VAL A 170 -3.93 6.97 13.10
CA VAL A 170 -4.39 5.73 12.46
C VAL A 170 -5.75 6.01 11.81
N LEU A 171 -5.82 5.91 10.49
CA LEU A 171 -7.08 5.85 9.73
C LEU A 171 -7.36 4.38 9.42
N PHE A 172 -8.47 3.83 9.89
CA PHE A 172 -8.69 2.39 9.80
C PHE A 172 -10.15 2.01 9.57
N SER A 173 -10.35 0.74 9.26
CA SER A 173 -11.61 0.03 9.35
C SER A 173 -11.42 -1.27 10.14
N ASP A 174 -12.50 -1.84 10.62
CA ASP A 174 -12.59 -3.09 11.36
C ASP A 174 -12.82 -4.30 10.45
N HIS A 175 -13.58 -4.10 9.36
CA HIS A 175 -13.80 -5.07 8.29
C HIS A 175 -14.21 -4.38 6.99
N GLY A 176 -14.27 -5.12 5.88
CA GLY A 176 -14.92 -4.63 4.66
C GLY A 176 -16.45 -4.73 4.74
N ILE A 177 -17.13 -4.51 3.60
CA ILE A 177 -18.59 -4.59 3.55
C ILE A 177 -19.06 -6.03 3.84
N ARG A 178 -20.04 -6.16 4.75
CA ARG A 178 -20.63 -7.46 5.13
C ARG A 178 -22.06 -7.66 4.67
N PHE A 179 -22.59 -6.71 3.92
CA PHE A 179 -23.99 -6.63 3.53
C PHE A 179 -24.14 -6.68 2.02
N GLY A 180 -25.32 -7.13 1.59
CA GLY A 180 -25.66 -7.28 0.18
C GLY A 180 -24.99 -8.49 -0.49
N SER A 181 -25.41 -8.73 -1.73
CA SER A 181 -24.97 -9.86 -2.55
C SER A 181 -23.47 -9.83 -2.88
N ILE A 182 -22.81 -8.66 -2.76
CA ILE A 182 -21.38 -8.53 -3.02
C ILE A 182 -20.55 -9.47 -2.12
N ARG A 183 -20.92 -9.67 -0.84
CA ARG A 183 -20.22 -10.59 0.10
C ARG A 183 -20.21 -12.05 -0.37
N GLU A 184 -21.09 -12.44 -1.29
CA GLU A 184 -21.14 -13.79 -1.86
C GLU A 184 -20.15 -13.99 -3.01
N THR A 185 -19.75 -12.90 -3.67
CA THR A 185 -18.75 -12.91 -4.76
C THR A 185 -17.34 -13.15 -4.22
N LEU A 186 -16.43 -13.65 -5.06
CA LEU A 186 -15.03 -13.85 -4.65
C LEU A 186 -14.36 -12.54 -4.22
N SER A 187 -14.55 -11.47 -5.00
CA SER A 187 -14.01 -10.14 -4.69
C SER A 187 -14.57 -9.60 -3.38
N GLY A 188 -15.88 -9.72 -3.15
CA GLY A 188 -16.48 -9.28 -1.89
C GLY A 188 -16.02 -10.10 -0.69
N LYS A 189 -15.80 -11.41 -0.82
CA LYS A 189 -15.16 -12.20 0.26
C LYS A 189 -13.75 -11.73 0.57
N TYR A 190 -12.99 -11.38 -0.45
CA TYR A 190 -11.65 -10.85 -0.29
C TYR A 190 -11.67 -9.48 0.39
N GLU A 191 -12.47 -8.54 -0.11
CA GLU A 191 -12.63 -7.19 0.44
C GLU A 191 -13.18 -7.17 1.87
N ASP A 192 -14.15 -8.04 2.19
CA ASP A 192 -14.69 -8.23 3.55
C ASP A 192 -13.58 -8.46 4.58
N ARG A 193 -12.48 -9.13 4.21
CA ARG A 193 -11.39 -9.52 5.13
C ARG A 193 -10.21 -8.55 5.18
N LEU A 194 -10.17 -7.58 4.27
CA LEU A 194 -9.05 -6.67 4.10
C LEU A 194 -9.49 -5.22 4.34
N PRO A 195 -9.77 -4.85 5.60
CA PRO A 195 -10.15 -3.48 5.95
C PRO A 195 -9.03 -2.48 5.64
N ALA A 196 -9.41 -1.23 5.40
CA ALA A 196 -8.46 -0.15 5.24
C ALA A 196 -7.66 0.06 6.54
N MET A 197 -6.35 0.29 6.42
CA MET A 197 -5.46 0.54 7.55
C MET A 197 -4.29 1.39 7.09
N HIS A 198 -4.29 2.66 7.50
CA HIS A 198 -3.27 3.65 7.16
C HIS A 198 -2.73 4.29 8.44
N ILE A 199 -1.42 4.26 8.62
CA ILE A 199 -0.75 4.70 9.85
C ILE A 199 0.24 5.80 9.51
N TYR A 200 0.03 6.99 10.07
CA TYR A 200 1.02 8.05 10.06
C TYR A 200 1.81 8.04 11.36
N LEU A 201 3.14 7.97 11.23
CA LEU A 201 4.05 8.15 12.35
C LEU A 201 4.67 9.55 12.31
N PRO A 202 4.69 10.26 13.45
CA PRO A 202 5.40 11.53 13.54
C PRO A 202 6.89 11.33 13.26
N PRO A 203 7.62 12.36 12.77
CA PRO A 203 9.00 12.21 12.33
C PRO A 203 9.93 11.51 13.34
N ARG A 204 9.74 11.74 14.64
CA ARG A 204 10.55 11.15 15.72
C ARG A 204 10.35 9.65 15.94
N MET A 205 9.29 9.08 15.38
CA MET A 205 8.92 7.67 15.54
C MET A 205 9.06 6.86 14.24
N ARG A 206 9.50 7.50 13.15
CA ARG A 206 9.69 6.82 11.87
C ARG A 206 10.74 5.73 11.99
N THR A 207 10.45 4.58 11.39
CA THR A 207 11.31 3.39 11.38
C THR A 207 11.18 2.71 10.02
N PRO A 208 12.27 2.17 9.44
CA PRO A 208 12.21 1.45 8.17
C PRO A 208 11.33 0.19 8.26
N ASN A 209 11.16 -0.37 9.47
CA ASN A 209 10.32 -1.55 9.71
C ASN A 209 8.88 -1.34 9.24
N MET A 210 8.34 -0.11 9.35
CA MET A 210 6.97 0.16 8.90
C MET A 210 6.80 -0.08 7.41
N SER A 211 7.74 0.36 6.58
CA SER A 211 7.69 0.15 5.12
C SER A 211 7.80 -1.34 4.74
N ILE A 212 8.58 -2.12 5.50
CA ILE A 212 8.61 -3.59 5.34
C ILE A 212 7.25 -4.17 5.72
N ASN A 213 6.69 -3.73 6.86
CA ASN A 213 5.47 -4.24 7.44
C ASN A 213 4.20 -3.94 6.63
N GLU A 214 4.21 -2.90 5.78
CA GLU A 214 3.11 -2.60 4.84
C GLU A 214 2.67 -3.83 4.04
N HIS A 215 3.61 -4.71 3.68
CA HIS A 215 3.38 -5.88 2.86
C HIS A 215 3.38 -7.20 3.65
N ARG A 216 3.39 -7.13 4.99
CA ARG A 216 3.34 -8.31 5.87
C ARG A 216 1.91 -8.56 6.36
N LEU A 217 1.61 -9.83 6.66
CA LEU A 217 0.34 -10.20 7.29
C LEU A 217 0.26 -9.57 8.69
N THR A 218 -0.66 -8.62 8.86
CA THR A 218 -0.86 -7.90 10.13
C THR A 218 -2.34 -7.90 10.51
N THR A 219 -2.63 -7.68 11.78
CA THR A 219 -3.97 -7.81 12.36
C THR A 219 -4.22 -6.73 13.40
N HIS A 220 -5.47 -6.65 13.88
CA HIS A 220 -5.84 -5.79 15.00
C HIS A 220 -4.98 -6.00 16.25
N PHE A 221 -4.47 -7.21 16.51
CA PHE A 221 -3.57 -7.47 17.64
C PHE A 221 -2.23 -6.72 17.52
N ASP A 222 -1.73 -6.52 16.31
CA ASP A 222 -0.48 -5.80 16.07
C ASP A 222 -0.65 -4.29 16.27
N ILE A 223 -1.83 -3.76 15.96
CA ILE A 223 -2.18 -2.38 16.28
C ILE A 223 -2.20 -2.18 17.80
N HIS A 224 -2.81 -3.10 18.56
CA HIS A 224 -2.78 -3.04 20.02
C HIS A 224 -1.34 -3.06 20.56
N ALA A 225 -0.55 -4.02 20.10
CA ALA A 225 0.86 -4.16 20.46
C ALA A 225 1.67 -2.89 20.14
N THR A 226 1.36 -2.24 19.03
CA THR A 226 1.96 -0.96 18.63
C THR A 226 1.54 0.16 19.57
N LEU A 227 0.25 0.30 19.85
CA LEU A 227 -0.26 1.32 20.79
C LEU A 227 0.35 1.15 22.19
N LYS A 228 0.60 -0.09 22.62
CA LYS A 228 1.32 -0.38 23.85
C LYS A 228 2.80 0.01 23.77
N HIS A 229 3.50 -0.38 22.70
CA HIS A 229 4.90 0.02 22.46
C HIS A 229 5.08 1.55 22.56
N ILE A 230 4.16 2.33 22.01
CA ILE A 230 4.21 3.82 22.05
C ILE A 230 4.29 4.37 23.48
N ILE A 231 3.56 3.79 24.42
CA ILE A 231 3.50 4.30 25.78
C ILE A 231 4.52 3.65 26.72
N GLU A 232 4.93 2.40 26.46
CA GLU A 232 5.80 1.62 27.35
C GLU A 232 7.26 1.57 26.89
N GLY A 233 7.54 1.92 25.64
CA GLY A 233 8.76 1.48 24.95
C GLY A 233 8.62 0.03 24.49
N ARG A 234 9.71 -0.57 24.01
CA ARG A 234 9.68 -1.95 23.50
C ARG A 234 9.18 -2.88 24.62
N PRO A 235 8.09 -3.64 24.43
CA PRO A 235 7.50 -4.40 25.52
C PRO A 235 8.50 -5.46 26.03
N ASN A 236 8.75 -5.48 27.34
CA ASN A 236 9.65 -6.44 27.99
C ASN A 236 9.13 -7.89 27.97
N SER A 237 7.82 -8.08 27.76
CA SER A 237 7.16 -9.38 27.67
C SER A 237 6.60 -9.61 26.27
N THR A 238 6.76 -10.83 25.75
CA THR A 238 6.08 -11.27 24.53
C THR A 238 4.57 -11.16 24.71
N LEU A 239 3.93 -10.33 23.89
CA LEU A 239 2.47 -10.25 23.83
C LEU A 239 1.92 -11.55 23.25
N LYS A 240 0.78 -12.01 23.78
CA LYS A 240 0.21 -13.33 23.45
C LYS A 240 -0.17 -13.49 21.97
N TYR A 241 -0.66 -12.42 21.33
CA TYR A 241 -1.36 -12.51 20.04
C TYR A 241 -0.85 -11.61 18.93
N GLY A 242 -0.14 -10.53 19.28
CA GLY A 242 0.32 -9.55 18.30
C GLY A 242 1.71 -9.06 18.64
N GLN A 243 2.35 -8.42 17.68
CA GLN A 243 3.65 -7.78 17.87
C GLN A 243 3.58 -6.32 17.40
N SER A 244 4.47 -5.48 17.93
CA SER A 244 4.50 -4.08 17.51
C SER A 244 4.93 -3.96 16.06
N LEU A 245 4.26 -3.08 15.31
CA LEU A 245 4.61 -2.70 13.94
C LEU A 245 5.83 -1.77 13.89
N LEU A 246 6.31 -1.27 15.03
CA LEU A 246 7.58 -0.55 15.10
C LEU A 246 8.80 -1.49 15.00
N ASP A 247 8.58 -2.79 15.25
CA ASP A 247 9.52 -3.88 15.00
C ASP A 247 9.18 -4.56 13.67
N GLU A 248 10.15 -5.20 13.01
CA GLU A 248 9.90 -5.95 11.77
C GLU A 248 8.98 -7.15 12.01
N VAL A 249 7.94 -7.27 11.19
CA VAL A 249 7.04 -8.42 11.16
C VAL A 249 7.68 -9.52 10.30
N PRO A 250 7.85 -10.74 10.84
CA PRO A 250 8.51 -11.83 10.12
C PRO A 250 7.84 -12.14 8.78
N GLU A 251 8.66 -12.41 7.77
CA GLU A 251 8.22 -12.87 6.45
C GLU A 251 7.43 -14.18 6.52
N SER A 252 7.83 -15.07 7.42
CA SER A 252 7.22 -16.39 7.60
C SER A 252 5.84 -16.35 8.25
N ARG A 253 5.33 -15.17 8.60
CA ARG A 253 4.04 -15.02 9.28
C ARG A 253 2.90 -15.45 8.36
N SER A 254 2.13 -16.44 8.81
CA SER A 254 1.01 -17.04 8.09
C SER A 254 -0.27 -16.99 8.93
N CYS A 255 -1.43 -17.24 8.30
CA CYS A 255 -2.71 -17.33 9.02
C CYS A 255 -2.72 -18.42 10.11
N GLN A 256 -1.86 -19.43 10.03
CA GLN A 256 -1.72 -20.47 11.05
C GLN A 256 -0.87 -20.01 12.24
N SER A 257 0.01 -19.04 12.02
CA SER A 257 0.89 -18.49 13.07
C SER A 257 0.21 -17.42 13.93
N VAL A 258 -0.96 -16.92 13.51
CA VAL A 258 -1.67 -15.81 14.17
C VAL A 258 -3.14 -16.14 14.41
N PRO A 259 -3.86 -15.39 15.26
CA PRO A 259 -5.25 -15.71 15.64
C PRO A 259 -6.27 -15.33 14.55
N ILE A 260 -6.11 -15.87 13.34
CA ILE A 260 -7.07 -15.72 12.24
C ILE A 260 -7.73 -17.07 12.00
N LEU A 261 -9.05 -17.14 12.15
CA LEU A 261 -9.80 -18.34 11.76
C LEU A 261 -9.70 -18.54 10.25
N ALA A 262 -9.60 -19.79 9.79
CA ALA A 262 -9.38 -20.11 8.37
C ALA A 262 -10.38 -19.44 7.41
N HIS A 263 -11.65 -19.27 7.82
CA HIS A 263 -12.66 -18.60 7.01
C HIS A 263 -12.50 -17.06 6.95
N PHE A 264 -11.68 -16.45 7.81
CA PHE A 264 -11.29 -15.04 7.75
C PHE A 264 -9.91 -14.81 7.14
N CYS A 265 -9.12 -15.86 6.89
CA CYS A 265 -7.82 -15.76 6.25
C CYS A 265 -7.97 -15.42 4.76
N ALA A 266 -7.52 -14.24 4.33
CA ALA A 266 -7.47 -13.84 2.92
C ALA A 266 -6.21 -14.33 2.20
N CYS A 267 -5.22 -14.89 2.90
CA CYS A 267 -4.03 -15.44 2.26
C CYS A 267 -4.39 -16.61 1.33
N GLN A 268 -3.80 -16.60 0.14
CA GLN A 268 -3.86 -17.71 -0.80
C GLN A 268 -2.72 -18.69 -0.50
N SER A 269 -2.98 -19.97 -0.70
CA SER A 269 -1.94 -20.99 -0.76
C SER A 269 -1.46 -21.16 -2.19
N SER A 270 -0.15 -21.28 -2.38
CA SER A 270 0.47 -21.52 -3.67
C SER A 270 0.71 -23.01 -3.86
N THR A 271 0.15 -23.59 -4.93
CA THR A 271 0.33 -25.01 -5.26
C THR A 271 1.07 -25.14 -6.60
N PRO A 272 2.17 -25.91 -6.70
CA PRO A 272 2.86 -26.11 -7.97
C PRO A 272 1.92 -26.65 -9.05
N VAL A 273 2.03 -26.11 -10.27
CA VAL A 273 1.23 -26.57 -11.42
C VAL A 273 1.94 -27.75 -12.09
N ALA A 274 1.29 -28.92 -12.11
CA ALA A 274 1.86 -30.15 -12.68
C ALA A 274 1.77 -30.23 -14.21
N ASP A 275 0.78 -29.55 -14.82
CA ASP A 275 0.57 -29.56 -16.27
C ASP A 275 1.54 -28.60 -16.97
N LEU A 276 2.64 -29.15 -17.49
CA LEU A 276 3.68 -28.39 -18.19
C LEU A 276 3.16 -27.69 -19.46
N SER A 277 2.14 -28.25 -20.13
CA SER A 277 1.59 -27.64 -21.33
C SER A 277 0.82 -26.36 -21.00
N HIS A 278 0.05 -26.40 -19.92
CA HIS A 278 -0.68 -25.25 -19.40
C HIS A 278 0.27 -24.17 -18.86
N VAL A 279 1.31 -24.57 -18.12
CA VAL A 279 2.37 -23.66 -17.64
C VAL A 279 3.04 -22.93 -18.81
N ARG A 280 3.33 -23.65 -19.89
CA ARG A 280 3.93 -23.06 -21.09
C ARG A 280 3.01 -22.04 -21.75
N GLN A 281 1.71 -22.35 -21.90
CA GLN A 281 0.74 -21.41 -22.48
C GLN A 281 0.65 -20.10 -21.67
N ILE A 282 0.57 -20.20 -20.35
CA ILE A 282 0.54 -19.02 -19.46
C ILE A 282 1.84 -18.22 -19.57
N SER A 283 2.98 -18.91 -19.61
CA SER A 283 4.29 -18.26 -19.71
C SER A 283 4.47 -17.53 -21.06
N GLU A 284 4.06 -18.16 -22.16
CA GLU A 284 4.05 -17.55 -23.49
C GLU A 284 3.07 -16.37 -23.57
N PHE A 285 1.94 -16.43 -22.86
CA PHE A 285 1.04 -15.30 -22.70
C PHE A 285 1.73 -14.11 -22.00
N VAL A 286 2.41 -14.32 -20.87
CA VAL A 286 3.16 -13.26 -20.17
C VAL A 286 4.20 -12.61 -21.07
N VAL A 287 4.98 -13.39 -21.83
CA VAL A 287 5.98 -12.84 -22.76
C VAL A 287 5.34 -12.05 -23.90
N ARG A 288 4.15 -12.46 -24.35
CA ARG A 288 3.39 -11.71 -25.35
C ARG A 288 2.95 -10.36 -24.81
N GLU A 289 2.39 -10.32 -23.60
CA GLU A 289 1.99 -9.08 -22.92
C GLU A 289 3.19 -8.16 -22.67
N LEU A 290 4.35 -8.70 -22.27
CA LEU A 290 5.60 -7.94 -22.20
C LEU A 290 5.96 -7.28 -23.53
N ASN A 291 5.89 -8.03 -24.64
CA ASN A 291 6.17 -7.46 -25.96
C ASN A 291 5.12 -6.41 -26.39
N THR A 292 3.86 -6.56 -25.99
CA THR A 292 2.82 -5.54 -26.21
C THR A 292 3.17 -4.26 -25.48
N LEU A 293 3.59 -4.35 -24.22
CA LEU A 293 4.02 -3.20 -23.40
C LEU A 293 5.30 -2.53 -23.96
N LEU A 294 6.15 -3.30 -24.64
CA LEU A 294 7.38 -2.80 -25.28
C LEU A 294 7.19 -2.37 -26.75
N SER A 295 5.97 -2.40 -27.28
CA SER A 295 5.69 -2.16 -28.69
C SER A 295 6.15 -0.77 -29.18
N ASP A 296 6.08 0.25 -28.33
CA ASP A 296 6.56 1.60 -28.64
C ASP A 296 8.10 1.73 -28.59
N SER A 297 8.80 0.73 -28.06
CA SER A 297 10.25 0.70 -27.91
C SER A 297 10.95 -0.27 -28.87
N VAL A 298 10.26 -0.83 -29.88
CA VAL A 298 10.82 -1.82 -30.82
C VAL A 298 12.03 -1.34 -31.64
N ALA A 299 12.23 -0.03 -31.75
CA ALA A 299 13.39 0.56 -32.41
C ALA A 299 14.70 0.34 -31.63
N ILE A 300 14.60 0.14 -30.31
CA ILE A 300 15.74 0.06 -29.38
C ILE A 300 15.75 -1.23 -28.54
N CYS A 301 14.60 -1.89 -28.40
CA CYS A 301 14.43 -3.15 -27.68
C CYS A 301 14.33 -4.33 -28.66
N HIS A 302 15.01 -5.43 -28.33
CA HIS A 302 14.76 -6.70 -29.01
C HIS A 302 13.41 -7.29 -28.63
N ARG A 303 12.76 -7.97 -29.57
CA ARG A 303 11.56 -8.75 -29.29
C ARG A 303 11.91 -9.90 -28.34
N LEU A 304 11.23 -9.96 -27.20
CA LEU A 304 11.47 -10.97 -26.19
C LEU A 304 10.85 -12.30 -26.59
N ALA A 305 11.55 -13.39 -26.31
CA ALA A 305 11.05 -14.76 -26.42
C ALA A 305 11.08 -15.44 -25.05
N LEU A 306 10.21 -16.42 -24.82
CA LEU A 306 10.29 -17.25 -23.62
C LEU A 306 11.54 -18.14 -23.73
N ASP A 307 12.43 -18.04 -22.74
CA ASP A 307 13.58 -18.93 -22.58
C ASP A 307 13.17 -20.14 -21.74
N THR A 308 12.82 -19.87 -20.47
CA THR A 308 12.41 -20.89 -19.50
C THR A 308 11.30 -20.36 -18.60
N THR A 309 10.46 -21.27 -18.11
CA THR A 309 9.58 -20.98 -16.97
C THR A 309 10.28 -21.45 -15.70
N GLU A 310 10.71 -20.52 -14.86
CA GLU A 310 11.42 -20.85 -13.61
C GLU A 310 10.48 -21.41 -12.55
N SER A 311 9.25 -20.87 -12.48
CA SER A 311 8.26 -21.32 -11.52
C SER A 311 6.83 -21.06 -12.00
N ALA A 312 5.90 -21.90 -11.56
CA ALA A 312 4.47 -21.72 -11.82
C ALA A 312 3.64 -22.31 -10.67
N PHE A 313 2.88 -21.45 -10.00
CA PHE A 313 2.03 -21.83 -8.88
C PHE A 313 0.61 -21.35 -9.09
N GLU A 314 -0.37 -22.23 -8.87
CA GLU A 314 -1.76 -21.82 -8.77
C GLU A 314 -2.04 -21.26 -7.37
N GLN A 315 -2.57 -20.04 -7.30
CA GLN A 315 -2.98 -19.39 -6.07
C GLN A 315 -4.42 -19.77 -5.75
N ARG A 316 -4.62 -20.41 -4.59
CA ARG A 316 -5.92 -20.92 -4.15
C ARG A 316 -6.30 -20.37 -2.79
N PHE A 317 -7.53 -19.90 -2.66
CA PHE A 317 -8.14 -19.65 -1.36
C PHE A 317 -8.53 -20.96 -0.68
N ASN A 318 -8.48 -20.97 0.65
CA ASN A 318 -8.87 -22.14 1.42
C ASN A 318 -10.39 -22.41 1.31
N ASP A 319 -10.79 -23.68 1.45
CA ASP A 319 -12.18 -24.09 1.22
C ASP A 319 -13.16 -23.46 2.23
N LYS A 320 -12.72 -23.18 3.46
CA LYS A 320 -13.54 -22.52 4.48
C LYS A 320 -13.81 -21.06 4.12
N PHE A 321 -12.82 -20.33 3.60
CA PHE A 321 -13.00 -18.99 3.03
C PHE A 321 -14.02 -19.03 1.88
N MET A 322 -13.85 -19.94 0.93
CA MET A 322 -14.70 -20.01 -0.27
C MET A 322 -16.15 -20.38 0.03
N ARG A 323 -16.41 -21.09 1.13
CA ARG A 323 -17.75 -21.53 1.54
C ARG A 323 -18.38 -20.66 2.62
N PHE A 324 -17.65 -19.71 3.20
CA PHE A 324 -18.15 -18.90 4.30
C PHE A 324 -19.36 -18.06 3.88
N VAL A 325 -20.45 -18.11 4.65
CA VAL A 325 -21.62 -17.27 4.44
C VAL A 325 -21.72 -16.23 5.55
N ASP A 326 -21.82 -16.68 6.79
CA ASP A 326 -21.96 -15.81 7.96
C ASP A 326 -21.63 -16.58 9.25
N CYS A 327 -21.42 -15.87 10.35
CA CYS A 327 -21.50 -16.45 11.69
C CYS A 327 -22.78 -16.00 12.39
N ASP A 328 -23.62 -16.96 12.79
CA ASP A 328 -24.99 -16.77 13.31
C ASP A 328 -25.21 -15.52 14.19
N ASN A 329 -25.91 -14.52 13.62
CA ASN A 329 -26.66 -13.45 14.30
C ASN A 329 -25.90 -12.63 15.37
N ASP A 330 -24.64 -12.26 15.15
CA ASP A 330 -23.84 -11.38 16.02
C ASP A 330 -23.63 -11.84 17.48
N ARG A 331 -24.15 -13.02 17.87
CA ARG A 331 -24.23 -13.46 19.28
C ARG A 331 -23.21 -14.52 19.65
N LYS A 332 -22.57 -15.15 18.68
CA LYS A 332 -21.89 -16.41 18.90
C LYS A 332 -20.48 -16.40 18.35
N ASP A 333 -19.61 -17.09 19.08
CA ASP A 333 -18.23 -17.34 18.73
C ASP A 333 -18.12 -17.95 17.30
N CYS A 334 -17.55 -17.19 16.35
CA CYS A 334 -17.32 -17.64 14.98
C CYS A 334 -16.41 -18.88 14.88
N ALA A 335 -15.66 -19.20 15.94
CA ALA A 335 -14.93 -20.46 15.98
C ALA A 335 -15.87 -21.67 16.12
N LYS A 336 -17.07 -21.49 16.70
CA LYS A 336 -18.02 -22.55 17.02
C LYS A 336 -19.26 -22.55 16.13
N TYR A 337 -19.77 -21.37 15.77
CA TYR A 337 -21.06 -21.21 15.11
C TYR A 337 -20.92 -20.47 13.79
N VAL A 338 -20.49 -21.20 12.77
CA VAL A 338 -20.25 -20.70 11.41
C VAL A 338 -21.16 -21.43 10.42
N THR A 339 -21.73 -20.66 9.50
CA THR A 339 -22.53 -21.18 8.40
C THR A 339 -21.66 -21.26 7.15
N PHE A 340 -21.48 -22.49 6.66
CA PHE A 340 -20.84 -22.75 5.37
C PHE A 340 -21.89 -23.09 4.32
N GLY A 341 -21.86 -22.36 3.21
CA GLY A 341 -22.72 -22.57 2.06
C GLY A 341 -22.03 -23.33 0.93
N ARG A 342 -22.56 -23.13 -0.28
CA ARG A 342 -21.91 -23.60 -1.51
C ARG A 342 -20.57 -22.87 -1.69
N LYS A 343 -19.61 -23.55 -2.30
CA LYS A 343 -18.32 -22.96 -2.65
C LYS A 343 -18.55 -21.84 -3.67
N THR A 344 -18.12 -20.63 -3.35
CA THR A 344 -18.19 -19.48 -4.27
C THR A 344 -17.44 -19.81 -5.54
N ARG A 345 -18.04 -19.47 -6.68
CA ARG A 345 -17.41 -19.60 -7.98
C ARG A 345 -16.32 -18.54 -8.13
N ALA A 346 -15.10 -18.98 -8.44
CA ALA A 346 -14.04 -18.08 -8.87
C ALA A 346 -14.20 -17.85 -10.38
N THR A 347 -14.26 -16.60 -10.82
CA THR A 347 -14.24 -16.27 -12.25
C THR A 347 -12.90 -16.69 -12.85
N TYR A 348 -11.80 -16.31 -12.19
CA TYR A 348 -10.45 -16.62 -12.63
C TYR A 348 -9.78 -17.63 -11.70
N ARG A 349 -9.00 -18.53 -12.29
CA ARG A 349 -7.93 -19.26 -11.60
C ARG A 349 -6.66 -18.43 -11.72
N HIS A 350 -6.04 -18.11 -10.59
CA HIS A 350 -4.86 -17.26 -10.57
C HIS A 350 -3.58 -18.10 -10.56
N TYR A 351 -2.62 -17.71 -11.38
CA TYR A 351 -1.33 -18.35 -11.52
C TYR A 351 -0.23 -17.33 -11.32
N LEU A 352 0.64 -17.55 -10.35
CA LEU A 352 1.88 -16.82 -10.19
C LEU A 352 2.95 -17.55 -10.99
N VAL A 353 3.48 -16.91 -12.03
CA VAL A 353 4.52 -17.48 -12.89
C VAL A 353 5.76 -16.61 -12.90
N THR A 354 6.92 -17.24 -12.82
CA THR A 354 8.22 -16.59 -13.03
C THR A 354 8.79 -17.08 -14.36
N VAL A 355 8.98 -16.18 -15.32
CA VAL A 355 9.49 -16.48 -16.65
C VAL A 355 10.86 -15.84 -16.85
N ARG A 356 11.78 -16.60 -17.44
CA ARG A 356 13.01 -16.08 -18.02
C ARG A 356 12.79 -15.76 -19.49
N VAL A 357 13.23 -14.59 -19.93
CA VAL A 357 13.13 -14.19 -21.33
C VAL A 357 14.47 -14.17 -22.03
N SER A 358 14.46 -14.35 -23.35
CA SER A 358 15.61 -14.21 -24.25
C SER A 358 15.41 -12.97 -25.14
N PRO A 359 16.48 -12.23 -25.51
CA PRO A 359 17.90 -12.51 -25.27
C PRO A 359 18.44 -12.04 -23.90
N SER A 360 17.68 -11.28 -23.13
CA SER A 360 18.19 -10.60 -21.92
C SER A 360 18.48 -11.51 -20.74
N ARG A 361 17.88 -12.72 -20.69
CA ARG A 361 17.87 -13.63 -19.53
C ARG A 361 17.25 -13.00 -18.26
N ALA A 362 16.54 -11.90 -18.41
CA ALA A 362 15.82 -11.25 -17.31
C ALA A 362 14.68 -12.16 -16.79
N LEU A 363 14.43 -12.10 -15.49
CA LEU A 363 13.31 -12.80 -14.86
C LEU A 363 12.15 -11.83 -14.63
N PHE A 364 10.96 -12.24 -15.06
CA PHE A 364 9.72 -11.53 -14.82
C PHE A 364 8.75 -12.41 -14.03
N GLU A 365 8.11 -11.83 -13.04
CA GLU A 365 7.02 -12.46 -12.30
C GLU A 365 5.69 -11.82 -12.68
N ALA A 366 4.66 -12.64 -12.90
CA ALA A 366 3.33 -12.16 -13.21
C ALA A 366 2.26 -13.00 -12.51
N THR A 367 1.18 -12.34 -12.09
CA THR A 367 -0.06 -13.02 -11.71
C THR A 367 -1.01 -13.01 -12.90
N VAL A 368 -1.30 -14.18 -13.46
CA VAL A 368 -2.20 -14.38 -14.60
C VAL A 368 -3.50 -15.01 -14.11
N GLY A 369 -4.63 -14.37 -14.41
CA GLY A 369 -5.96 -14.95 -14.27
C GLY A 369 -6.34 -15.69 -15.54
N VAL A 370 -6.75 -16.94 -15.39
CA VAL A 370 -7.35 -17.76 -16.47
C VAL A 370 -8.83 -17.89 -16.17
N ASP A 371 -9.68 -17.38 -17.07
CA ASP A 371 -11.14 -17.46 -16.93
C ASP A 371 -11.56 -18.93 -16.88
N SER A 372 -12.40 -19.26 -15.91
CA SER A 372 -12.77 -20.65 -15.62
C SER A 372 -13.71 -21.26 -16.65
N ASP A 373 -14.35 -20.44 -17.48
CA ASP A 373 -15.32 -20.86 -18.50
C ASP A 373 -14.73 -20.81 -19.90
N THR A 374 -14.06 -19.71 -20.26
CA THR A 374 -13.53 -19.50 -21.61
C THR A 374 -12.08 -19.94 -21.75
N GLY A 375 -11.33 -19.99 -20.65
CA GLY A 375 -9.88 -20.18 -20.67
C GLY A 375 -9.10 -18.93 -21.09
N ASP A 376 -9.76 -17.78 -21.26
CA ASP A 376 -9.11 -16.53 -21.61
C ASP A 376 -8.16 -16.08 -20.50
N MET A 377 -7.02 -15.52 -20.90
CA MET A 377 -5.97 -15.12 -19.97
C MET A 377 -5.89 -13.60 -19.84
N GLN A 378 -5.65 -13.12 -18.63
CA GLN A 378 -5.43 -11.71 -18.33
C GLN A 378 -4.35 -11.55 -17.24
N VAL A 379 -3.49 -10.54 -17.36
CA VAL A 379 -2.60 -10.11 -16.28
C VAL A 379 -3.41 -9.36 -15.22
N MET A 380 -3.31 -9.77 -13.96
CA MET A 380 -4.20 -9.29 -12.89
C MET A 380 -3.67 -8.09 -12.08
N VAL A 381 -2.35 -7.84 -12.08
CA VAL A 381 -1.72 -6.88 -11.15
C VAL A 381 -0.44 -6.23 -11.70
N CYS A 382 0.48 -7.03 -12.24
CA CYS A 382 1.64 -6.54 -12.97
C CYS A 382 2.33 -7.72 -13.64
N ILE A 383 3.18 -7.38 -14.61
CA ILE A 383 4.37 -8.13 -14.90
C ILE A 383 5.51 -7.36 -14.25
N CYS A 384 6.18 -7.93 -13.27
CA CYS A 384 7.17 -7.24 -12.45
C CYS A 384 8.56 -7.86 -12.71
N LEU A 385 9.60 -7.02 -12.89
CA LEU A 385 10.98 -7.50 -12.99
C LEU A 385 11.43 -8.03 -11.63
N VAL A 386 11.98 -9.25 -11.60
CA VAL A 386 12.48 -9.85 -10.36
C VAL A 386 13.80 -9.16 -9.95
N PRO A 387 13.89 -8.55 -8.75
CA PRO A 387 15.09 -7.86 -8.29
C PRO A 387 16.31 -8.78 -8.19
N GLY A 388 17.52 -8.22 -8.35
CA GLY A 388 18.78 -8.95 -8.15
C GLY A 388 19.25 -9.85 -9.30
N VAL A 389 18.42 -10.06 -10.35
CA VAL A 389 18.86 -10.81 -11.55
C VAL A 389 19.36 -9.85 -12.62
N ARG A 390 20.68 -9.78 -12.79
CA ARG A 390 21.29 -8.97 -13.86
C ARG A 390 21.02 -9.63 -15.22
N PRO A 391 20.49 -8.89 -16.21
CA PRO A 391 20.45 -9.36 -17.57
C PRO A 391 21.86 -9.73 -18.06
N VAL A 392 22.01 -10.88 -18.71
CA VAL A 392 23.29 -11.25 -19.33
C VAL A 392 23.33 -10.65 -20.72
N VAL A 393 24.45 -10.01 -21.06
CA VAL A 393 24.71 -9.46 -22.40
C VAL A 393 25.50 -10.48 -23.22
N PRO A 394 24.91 -11.15 -24.24
CA PRO A 394 25.65 -11.84 -25.29
C PRO A 394 26.81 -11.03 -25.86
N ASP A 395 27.90 -11.74 -26.18
CA ASP A 395 29.09 -11.17 -26.80
C ASP A 395 28.75 -10.42 -28.10
N GLY A 396 29.23 -9.18 -28.24
CA GLY A 396 29.04 -8.34 -29.43
C GLY A 396 27.99 -7.23 -29.33
N TYR A 397 27.50 -6.93 -28.13
CA TYR A 397 26.46 -5.93 -27.90
C TYR A 397 26.79 -5.00 -26.71
N ASP A 398 26.42 -3.71 -26.84
CA ASP A 398 26.65 -2.68 -25.81
C ASP A 398 25.34 -2.26 -25.12
N ILE A 399 25.41 -2.11 -23.79
CA ILE A 399 24.39 -1.42 -23.00
C ILE A 399 24.75 0.08 -22.97
N SER A 400 24.11 0.91 -23.80
CA SER A 400 24.25 2.37 -23.72
C SER A 400 23.05 2.98 -22.97
N ILE A 401 23.23 3.40 -21.71
CA ILE A 401 22.21 4.10 -20.89
C ILE A 401 22.25 5.64 -21.11
N GLU A 402 23.03 6.16 -22.06
CA GLU A 402 23.28 7.62 -22.12
C GLU A 402 22.27 8.47 -22.93
N ALA A 403 21.20 7.92 -23.50
CA ALA A 403 20.32 8.70 -24.39
C ALA A 403 18.93 9.05 -23.84
N ALA A 404 18.55 8.57 -22.66
CA ALA A 404 17.16 8.70 -22.18
C ALA A 404 16.96 9.82 -21.14
N LEU A 405 18.04 10.41 -20.63
CA LEU A 405 17.99 11.59 -19.77
C LEU A 405 18.34 12.82 -20.62
N GLY A 406 17.34 13.39 -21.27
CA GLY A 406 17.43 14.74 -21.82
C GLY A 406 17.74 15.71 -20.69
N GLY A 407 19.03 15.98 -20.47
CA GLY A 407 19.51 16.91 -19.48
C GLY A 407 19.13 18.33 -19.86
N ASN A 408 18.00 18.83 -19.34
CA ASN A 408 17.87 20.25 -19.04
C ASN A 408 18.66 20.55 -17.77
N GLY A 409 19.99 20.46 -17.87
CA GLY A 409 20.93 21.06 -16.93
C GLY A 409 21.22 22.47 -17.40
N ALA A 410 20.88 23.45 -16.57
CA ALA A 410 20.99 24.87 -16.85
C ALA A 410 22.32 25.30 -17.48
N ALA A 411 22.23 26.12 -18.53
CA ALA A 411 23.34 26.90 -19.05
C ALA A 411 23.85 27.89 -17.99
N GLY A 412 24.88 27.51 -17.25
CA GLY A 412 25.74 28.44 -16.52
C GLY A 412 26.81 28.96 -17.48
N GLY A 413 26.55 30.10 -18.11
CA GLY A 413 27.53 30.79 -18.93
C GLY A 413 28.70 31.30 -18.09
N ASN A 414 29.90 30.86 -18.43
CA ASN A 414 31.15 31.41 -17.93
C ASN A 414 31.63 32.48 -18.94
N GLY A 415 31.69 33.72 -18.48
CA GLY A 415 32.51 34.81 -19.01
C GLY A 415 32.81 35.68 -17.79
N GLY A 416 34.03 35.81 -17.32
CA GLY A 416 35.24 36.05 -18.07
C GLY A 416 35.74 37.43 -17.67
N ASP A 417 36.77 37.41 -16.83
CA ASP A 417 37.93 38.32 -16.84
C ASP A 417 38.11 39.39 -15.74
N ALA A 418 39.39 39.43 -15.34
CA ALA A 418 40.22 40.54 -14.89
C ALA A 418 40.23 41.05 -13.41
N THR A 419 41.29 40.59 -12.72
CA THR A 419 42.37 41.36 -12.07
C THR A 419 42.28 41.92 -10.64
N ASN A 420 43.31 41.48 -9.89
CA ASN A 420 44.16 42.18 -8.91
C ASN A 420 43.68 42.47 -7.48
N GLY A 421 44.49 41.97 -6.53
CA GLY A 421 44.79 42.72 -5.30
C GLY A 421 44.96 41.89 -4.03
N ASP A 422 46.15 41.29 -3.86
CA ASP A 422 46.88 41.01 -2.62
C ASP A 422 46.18 40.69 -1.28
N GLY A 423 46.65 39.59 -0.69
CA GLY A 423 47.07 39.63 0.72
C GLY A 423 46.59 38.48 1.61
N GLY A 424 47.52 37.61 2.01
CA GLY A 424 47.52 37.10 3.39
C GLY A 424 47.01 35.69 3.65
N ASN A 425 47.84 34.71 3.28
CA ASN A 425 48.36 33.62 4.13
C ASN A 425 47.46 32.97 5.22
N GLY A 426 47.23 31.66 5.09
CA GLY A 426 47.15 30.76 6.24
C GLY A 426 46.11 29.64 6.15
N GLY A 427 46.54 28.41 5.82
CA GLY A 427 45.94 27.20 6.40
C GLY A 427 45.56 26.06 5.45
N ASN A 428 46.43 25.04 5.45
CA ASN A 428 46.13 23.59 5.37
C ASN A 428 45.84 22.94 4.00
N GLY A 429 46.68 21.95 3.62
CA GLY A 429 46.34 20.92 2.62
C GLY A 429 47.53 20.23 1.94
N GLY A 430 47.45 18.89 1.85
CA GLY A 430 48.27 17.99 0.99
C GLY A 430 48.82 16.81 1.80
N ASN A 431 48.65 15.53 1.45
CA ASN A 431 48.34 14.85 0.18
C ASN A 431 48.01 13.37 0.54
N GLY A 432 47.25 12.54 -0.17
CA GLY A 432 46.58 12.63 -1.46
C GLY A 432 45.60 11.44 -1.62
N GLY A 433 44.57 11.65 -2.42
CA GLY A 433 43.54 10.64 -2.74
C GLY A 433 43.83 9.95 -4.07
N ASN A 434 43.64 8.63 -4.10
CA ASN A 434 43.24 7.88 -5.27
C ASN A 434 41.71 7.77 -5.21
N GLY A 435 41.00 8.58 -6.00
CA GLY A 435 39.54 8.61 -6.07
C GLY A 435 39.05 7.90 -7.32
N ASP A 436 38.83 6.60 -7.19
CA ASP A 436 38.04 5.76 -8.09
C ASP A 436 36.59 6.27 -8.07
N HIS A 437 36.06 6.77 -9.20
CA HIS A 437 34.66 7.22 -9.29
C HIS A 437 33.72 6.01 -9.30
N ARG A 438 33.48 5.45 -8.11
CA ARG A 438 32.32 4.60 -7.83
C ARG A 438 31.09 5.50 -7.77
N VAL A 439 30.25 5.43 -8.79
CA VAL A 439 28.86 5.86 -8.68
C VAL A 439 28.16 4.84 -7.77
N ASN A 440 27.46 5.30 -6.74
CA ASN A 440 26.77 4.47 -5.75
C ASN A 440 25.76 3.52 -6.43
N ASP A 441 26.07 2.23 -6.44
CA ASP A 441 25.22 1.12 -6.93
C ASP A 441 24.06 0.77 -5.96
N ASP A 442 23.98 1.39 -4.78
CA ASP A 442 23.03 1.02 -3.71
C ASP A 442 21.56 1.44 -3.97
N TYR A 443 21.25 2.10 -5.11
CA TYR A 443 19.90 2.61 -5.39
C TYR A 443 18.95 1.61 -6.09
N PHE A 444 19.43 0.41 -6.44
CA PHE A 444 18.69 -0.53 -7.31
C PHE A 444 18.11 -1.76 -6.63
N ASP A 445 18.48 -2.07 -5.38
CA ASP A 445 18.37 -3.46 -4.90
C ASP A 445 17.15 -3.86 -4.07
N ASN A 446 16.15 -3.00 -3.85
CA ASN A 446 15.05 -3.36 -2.92
C ASN A 446 13.63 -2.89 -3.30
N GLN A 447 13.30 -2.68 -4.58
CA GLN A 447 11.92 -2.34 -4.98
C GLN A 447 11.36 -3.27 -6.07
N LEU A 448 10.15 -3.80 -5.82
CA LEU A 448 9.32 -4.45 -6.83
C LEU A 448 8.81 -3.38 -7.80
N TRP A 449 9.25 -3.44 -9.06
CA TRP A 449 8.85 -2.47 -10.09
C TRP A 449 7.57 -2.94 -10.80
N ARG A 450 6.45 -2.23 -10.59
CA ARG A 450 5.17 -2.49 -11.26
C ARG A 450 5.15 -1.88 -12.66
N VAL A 451 4.81 -2.67 -13.67
CA VAL A 451 4.70 -2.21 -15.07
C VAL A 451 3.30 -1.66 -15.40
N GLU A 452 2.32 -1.80 -14.51
CA GLU A 452 0.94 -1.28 -14.72
C GLU A 452 0.76 0.23 -14.50
N ASP A 453 1.73 0.91 -13.87
CA ASP A 453 1.68 2.37 -13.64
C ASP A 453 2.00 3.21 -14.90
N LEU A 454 1.97 2.60 -16.10
CA LEU A 454 2.30 3.24 -17.38
C LEU A 454 1.16 4.07 -17.98
N ASN A 455 -0.06 3.99 -17.43
CA ASN A 455 -1.25 4.65 -18.00
C ASN A 455 -1.81 5.85 -17.21
N GLU A 456 -1.33 6.15 -15.99
CA GLU A 456 -1.86 7.28 -15.20
C GLU A 456 -0.90 8.48 -15.18
N THR A 457 -1.21 9.47 -16.02
CA THR A 457 -0.55 10.77 -15.96
C THR A 457 -0.95 11.51 -14.68
N ASN A 458 -0.03 11.60 -13.71
CA ASN A 458 0.41 12.87 -13.12
C ASN A 458 1.51 12.69 -12.05
N ASN A 459 2.77 12.87 -12.49
CA ASN A 459 3.90 13.44 -11.74
C ASN A 459 4.17 12.92 -10.31
N ASN A 460 4.60 11.65 -10.21
CA ASN A 460 5.94 11.28 -9.72
C ASN A 460 6.25 9.79 -10.04
N HIS A 461 5.96 9.42 -11.30
CA HIS A 461 6.19 8.12 -11.97
C HIS A 461 7.15 8.23 -13.17
N ASN A 462 7.60 9.45 -13.51
CA ASN A 462 8.36 9.76 -14.73
C ASN A 462 9.75 9.08 -14.81
N PHE A 463 10.21 8.44 -13.73
CA PHE A 463 11.50 7.75 -13.58
C PHE A 463 11.38 6.20 -13.61
N LEU A 464 10.21 5.65 -13.25
CA LEU A 464 9.85 4.24 -13.42
C LEU A 464 9.83 3.87 -14.91
N ALA A 465 9.24 4.80 -15.67
CA ALA A 465 9.05 4.79 -17.11
C ALA A 465 10.36 4.80 -17.94
N LEU A 466 11.50 5.19 -17.35
CA LEU A 466 12.81 5.13 -18.00
C LEU A 466 13.55 3.80 -17.74
N LYS A 467 13.12 2.98 -16.78
CA LYS A 467 13.91 1.88 -16.21
C LYS A 467 13.42 0.47 -16.53
N VAL A 468 12.15 0.31 -16.88
CA VAL A 468 11.76 -0.79 -17.79
C VAL A 468 12.49 -0.62 -19.12
N ALA A 469 12.83 0.62 -19.50
CA ALA A 469 13.41 1.01 -20.78
C ALA A 469 14.87 0.59 -21.04
N SER A 470 15.41 -0.41 -20.32
CA SER A 470 16.72 -1.01 -20.63
C SER A 470 16.81 -2.53 -20.39
N ILE A 471 15.70 -3.29 -20.45
CA ILE A 471 15.69 -4.76 -20.30
C ILE A 471 15.83 -5.50 -21.67
N VAL A 472 16.49 -4.98 -22.71
CA VAL A 472 17.94 -4.80 -22.82
C VAL A 472 18.17 -4.02 -24.12
N TYR A 473 18.87 -2.88 -24.05
CA TYR A 473 19.30 -2.16 -25.25
C TYR A 473 20.20 -3.10 -26.05
N TYR A 474 19.79 -3.45 -27.26
CA TYR A 474 20.58 -4.24 -28.20
C TYR A 474 20.53 -3.54 -29.55
N ARG A 475 21.58 -2.78 -29.84
CA ARG A 475 21.72 -2.07 -31.13
C ARG A 475 21.77 -3.11 -32.25
N ARG A 476 20.85 -3.04 -33.23
CA ARG A 476 21.07 -3.70 -34.53
C ARG A 476 22.25 -3.00 -35.20
N SER A 477 23.31 -3.74 -35.50
CA SER A 477 24.60 -3.25 -35.99
C SER A 477 24.62 -2.68 -37.42
N THR A 478 23.55 -2.06 -37.91
CA THR A 478 23.49 -1.58 -39.31
C THR A 478 23.06 -0.12 -39.49
N PHE A 479 23.08 0.71 -38.45
CA PHE A 479 22.67 2.12 -38.56
C PHE A 479 23.70 3.08 -37.94
N THR A 480 24.88 3.18 -38.56
CA THR A 480 25.92 4.14 -38.12
C THR A 480 25.96 5.45 -38.90
N ASP A 481 25.31 5.61 -40.05
CA ASP A 481 25.58 6.80 -40.88
C ASP A 481 24.41 7.76 -41.15
N SER A 482 23.15 7.39 -40.85
CA SER A 482 22.00 8.18 -41.35
C SER A 482 21.38 9.16 -40.36
N VAL A 483 21.63 9.03 -39.05
CA VAL A 483 21.03 9.91 -38.01
C VAL A 483 21.91 11.12 -37.70
N ALA A 484 23.24 10.99 -37.86
CA ALA A 484 24.15 12.13 -37.78
C ALA A 484 23.88 13.15 -38.91
N ALA A 485 23.45 12.69 -40.09
CA ALA A 485 23.09 13.56 -41.21
C ALA A 485 21.79 14.36 -40.97
N LEU A 486 20.77 13.73 -40.35
CA LEU A 486 19.49 14.40 -40.06
C LEU A 486 19.56 15.41 -38.90
N LEU A 487 20.44 15.18 -37.91
CA LEU A 487 20.63 16.11 -36.80
C LEU A 487 21.55 17.29 -37.17
N HIS A 488 22.44 17.13 -38.15
CA HIS A 488 23.29 18.22 -38.62
C HIS A 488 22.55 19.22 -39.52
N GLU A 489 21.53 18.77 -40.26
CA GLU A 489 20.72 19.64 -41.14
C GLU A 489 19.71 20.50 -40.35
N ALA A 490 19.27 20.04 -39.18
CA ALA A 490 18.40 20.81 -38.27
C ALA A 490 19.16 21.90 -37.49
N ALA A 491 20.48 21.82 -37.38
CA ALA A 491 21.31 22.75 -36.60
C ALA A 491 21.84 23.96 -37.39
N THR A 492 21.68 24.01 -38.72
CA THR A 492 22.29 25.05 -39.58
C THR A 492 21.31 26.01 -40.24
N THR A 493 20.01 25.96 -39.93
CA THR A 493 19.02 26.88 -40.51
C THR A 493 18.89 28.16 -39.64
N PRO A 494 19.20 29.37 -40.15
CA PRO A 494 19.14 30.59 -39.34
C PRO A 494 17.70 30.95 -38.94
N SER A 495 17.51 31.34 -37.67
CA SER A 495 16.25 31.78 -37.12
C SER A 495 15.70 33.03 -37.83
N ARG A 496 14.51 32.92 -38.42
CA ARG A 496 13.70 34.10 -38.80
C ARG A 496 12.96 34.60 -37.55
N LYS A 497 13.09 35.90 -37.29
CA LYS A 497 12.38 36.65 -36.23
C LYS A 497 10.88 36.34 -36.21
N PRO A 498 10.23 36.27 -35.03
CA PRO A 498 8.77 36.13 -34.95
C PRO A 498 8.08 37.45 -35.36
N PRO A 499 6.93 37.40 -36.05
CA PRO A 499 6.11 38.59 -36.27
C PRO A 499 5.33 38.96 -35.01
N ALA A 500 5.02 40.26 -34.90
CA ALA A 500 4.33 40.89 -33.80
C ALA A 500 2.89 40.38 -33.60
N ARG A 501 2.44 40.41 -32.33
CA ARG A 501 1.04 40.20 -31.93
C ARG A 501 0.13 41.29 -32.54
N PRO A 502 -1.08 40.94 -33.01
CA PRO A 502 -2.16 41.91 -33.09
C PRO A 502 -3.00 41.89 -31.80
N GLN A 503 -3.21 43.09 -31.23
CA GLN A 503 -4.39 43.38 -30.43
C GLN A 503 -5.61 43.48 -31.35
N TYR A 504 -6.79 43.04 -30.90
CA TYR A 504 -8.09 43.75 -31.05
C TYR A 504 -9.14 43.09 -30.17
N GLY A 505 -9.97 43.92 -29.52
CA GLY A 505 -10.99 43.52 -28.54
C GLY A 505 -12.42 43.44 -29.10
N ARG A 506 -13.32 43.08 -28.17
CA ARG A 506 -14.80 43.25 -28.07
C ARG A 506 -15.65 43.33 -29.35
N LEU A 507 -16.73 42.53 -29.39
CA LEU A 507 -18.16 42.93 -29.57
C LEU A 507 -19.03 41.63 -29.51
N LEU A 508 -19.90 41.49 -28.49
CA LEU A 508 -21.37 41.58 -28.52
C LEU A 508 -22.10 40.58 -29.43
N SER A 509 -22.69 39.53 -28.84
CA SER A 509 -24.15 39.35 -28.61
C SER A 509 -24.39 38.09 -27.80
#